data_AF-U2QG59-F1
#
_entry.id   AF-U2QG59-F1
#
_cell.length_a   1.000
_cell.length_b   1.000
_cell.length_c   1.000
_cell.angle_alpha   90.00
_cell.angle_beta   90.00
_cell.angle_gamma   90.00
#
_symmetry.space_group_name_H-M   'P 1'
#
loop_
_entity.id
_entity.type
_entity.pdbx_description
1 polymer ?
#
loop_
_entity_poly.entity_id
_entity_poly.type
_entity_poly.pdbx_seq_one_letter_code
_entity_poly.pdbx_strand_id
1 'polypeptide(L)' 'MKQETETMRVTPEERDLIEQMRNYNRSYPNGYPRLLEVIIEKFYSMLRQPY' A
#
# COMPACT_ATOMS: atom_id res chain seq x y z
N MET A 1 16.83 9.32 19.29
CA MET A 1 16.99 7.94 18.79
C MET A 1 17.18 7.99 17.29
N LYS A 2 18.28 7.45 16.75
CA LYS A 2 18.41 7.27 15.30
C LYS A 2 17.49 6.12 14.93
N GLN A 3 16.46 6.39 14.12
CA GLN A 3 15.64 5.34 13.54
C GLN A 3 16.51 4.60 12.53
N GLU A 4 16.91 3.38 12.87
CA GLU A 4 17.55 2.50 11.89
C GLU A 4 16.50 2.18 10.82
N THR A 5 16.82 2.51 9.58
CA THR A 5 15.92 2.24 8.46
C THR A 5 16.14 0.79 8.05
N GLU A 6 15.27 -0.10 8.49
CA GLU A 6 15.26 -1.47 7.98
C GLU A 6 14.84 -1.45 6.50
N THR A 7 15.68 -2.02 5.65
CA THR A 7 15.42 -2.12 4.22
C THR A 7 14.99 -3.53 3.87
N MET A 8 13.81 -3.67 3.28
CA MET A 8 13.29 -4.95 2.79
C MET A 8 13.26 -4.94 1.27
N ARG A 9 13.69 -6.03 0.64
CA ARG A 9 13.50 -6.22 -0.80
C ARG A 9 12.03 -6.59 -1.04
N VAL A 10 11.42 -5.94 -2.03
CA VAL A 10 10.02 -6.14 -2.42
C VAL A 10 9.93 -6.46 -3.90
N THR A 11 8.87 -7.14 -4.31
CA THR A 11 8.55 -7.34 -5.74
C THR A 11 8.06 -6.04 -6.38
N PRO A 12 8.04 -5.93 -7.72
CA PRO A 12 7.46 -4.78 -8.41
C PRO A 12 6.00 -4.48 -8.01
N GLU A 13 5.20 -5.53 -7.80
CA GLU A 13 3.77 -5.42 -7.45
C GLU A 13 3.58 -4.88 -6.03
N GLU A 14 4.40 -5.37 -5.09
CA GLU A 14 4.46 -4.86 -3.71
C GLU A 14 4.89 -3.39 -3.68
N ARG A 15 5.92 -3.04 -4.47
CA ARG A 15 6.37 -1.65 -4.60
C ARG A 15 5.25 -0.75 -5.12
N ASP A 16 4.53 -1.18 -6.15
CA ASP A 16 3.43 -0.40 -6.73
C ASP A 16 2.30 -0.18 -5.70
N LEU A 17 1.94 -1.20 -4.91
CA LEU A 17 0.96 -1.04 -3.82
C LEU A 17 1.44 -0.02 -2.76
N ILE A 18 2.70 -0.10 -2.33
CA ILE A 18 3.28 0.84 -1.36
C ILE A 18 3.25 2.27 -1.90
N GLU A 19 3.61 2.46 -3.18
CA GLU A 19 3.58 3.77 -3.83
C GLU A 19 2.15 4.33 -3.92
N GLN A 20 1.15 3.49 -4.25
CA GLN A 20 -0.25 3.88 -4.23
C GLN A 20 -0.72 4.34 -2.83
N MET A 21 -0.38 3.58 -1.77
CA MET A 21 -0.72 3.94 -0.39
C MET A 21 -0.08 5.29 0.02
N ARG A 22 1.20 5.49 -0.31
CA ARG A 22 1.91 6.76 -0.03
C ARG A 22 1.27 7.93 -0.77
N ASN A 23 0.93 7.74 -2.04
CA ASN A 23 0.29 8.77 -2.86
C ASN A 23 -1.12 9.11 -2.36
N TYR A 24 -1.89 8.10 -1.94
CA TYR A 24 -3.20 8.31 -1.32
C TYR A 24 -3.08 9.15 -0.04
N ASN A 25 -2.19 8.78 0.88
CA ASN A 25 -1.99 9.52 2.12
C ASN A 25 -1.53 10.97 1.87
N ARG A 26 -0.68 11.19 0.86
CA ARG A 26 -0.19 12.53 0.49
C ARG A 26 -1.29 13.39 -0.14
N SER A 27 -2.14 12.80 -0.97
CA SER A 27 -3.13 13.54 -1.78
C SER A 27 -4.47 13.68 -1.07
N TYR A 28 -4.82 12.75 -0.20
CA TYR A 28 -6.08 12.66 0.52
C TYR A 28 -5.84 12.51 2.03
N PRO A 29 -5.26 13.52 2.71
CA PRO A 29 -4.95 13.44 4.14
C PRO A 29 -6.19 13.30 5.02
N ASN A 30 -7.36 13.77 4.56
CA ASN A 30 -8.65 13.59 5.22
C ASN A 30 -9.41 12.32 4.75
N GLY A 31 -8.76 11.51 3.91
CA GLY A 31 -9.33 10.32 3.30
C GLY A 31 -10.23 10.58 2.09
N TYR A 32 -10.37 9.56 1.24
CA TYR A 32 -11.32 9.50 0.15
C TYR A 32 -11.77 8.03 -0.04
N PRO A 33 -12.94 7.63 0.51
CA PRO A 33 -13.32 6.22 0.66
C PRO A 33 -13.19 5.38 -0.62
N ARG A 34 -13.67 5.90 -1.75
CA ARG A 34 -13.64 5.17 -3.03
C ARG A 34 -12.22 4.86 -3.53
N LEU A 35 -11.25 5.72 -3.22
CA LEU A 35 -9.85 5.46 -3.61
C LEU A 35 -9.16 4.50 -2.64
N LEU A 36 -9.57 4.52 -1.36
CA LEU A 36 -9.12 3.55 -0.39
C LEU A 36 -9.60 2.14 -0.74
N GLU A 37 -10.86 2.00 -1.18
CA GLU A 37 -11.42 0.73 -1.63
C GLU A 37 -10.56 0.10 -2.74
N VAL A 38 -10.16 0.87 -3.75
CA VAL A 38 -9.29 0.39 -4.85
C VAL A 38 -7.95 -0.15 -4.33
N ILE A 39 -7.33 0.54 -3.36
CA ILE A 39 -6.06 0.12 -2.76
C ILE A 39 -6.25 -1.18 -1.96
N ILE A 40 -7.36 -1.29 -1.22
CA ILE A 40 -7.72 -2.46 -0.42
C ILE A 40 -8.02 -3.67 -1.32
N GLU A 41 -8.79 -3.50 -2.39
CA GLU A 41 -9.07 -4.56 -3.38
C GLU A 41 -7.78 -5.09 -3.99
N LYS A 42 -6.87 -4.19 -4.39
CA LYS A 42 -5.56 -4.58 -4.90
C LYS A 42 -4.78 -5.38 -3.86
N PHE A 43 -4.73 -4.93 -2.61
CA PHE A 43 -4.07 -5.67 -1.54
C PHE A 43 -4.66 -7.09 -1.37
N TYR A 44 -5.98 -7.22 -1.34
CA TYR A 44 -6.63 -8.53 -1.22
C TYR A 44 -6.37 -9.45 -2.42
N SER A 45 -6.23 -8.90 -3.64
CA SER A 45 -5.87 -9.69 -4.82
C SER A 45 -4.45 -10.28 -4.77
N MET A 46 -3.56 -9.64 -4.00
CA MET A 46 -2.17 -10.08 -3.80
C MET A 46 -2.04 -11.12 -2.67
N LEU A 47 -3.02 -11.19 -1.78
CA LEU A 47 -3.07 -12.23 -0.76
C LEU A 47 -3.59 -13.54 -1.37
N ARG A 48 -3.02 -14.66 -0.92
CA ARG A 48 -3.57 -15.98 -1.28
C ARG A 48 -4.98 -16.07 -0.72
N GLN A 49 -5.97 -16.23 -1.61
CA GLN A 49 -7.33 -16.53 -1.20
C GLN A 49 -7.37 -17.99 -0.68
N PRO A 50 -7.87 -18.25 0.53
CA PRO A 50 -8.23 -19.62 0.89
C PRO A 50 -9.35 -20.09 -0.04
N TYR A 51 -9.23 -21.32 -0.56
CA TYR A 51 -10.24 -21.97 -1.41
C TYR A 51 -11.63 -21.93 -0.78
#